data_AF-A0AAV5Y0B6-F1
#
_entry.id   AF-A0AAV5Y0B6-F1
#
_cell.length_a   1.000
_cell.length_b   1.000
_cell.length_c   1.000
_cell.angle_alpha   90.00
_cell.angle_beta   90.00
_cell.angle_gamma   90.00
#
_symmetry.space_group_name_H-M   'P 1'
#
loop_
_entity.id
_entity.type
_entity.pdbx_description
1 polymer ?
#
loop_
_entity_poly.entity_id
_entity_poly.type
_entity_poly.pdbx_seq_one_letter_code
_entity_poly.pdbx_strand_id
1 'polypeptide(L)'
;MTTRDAHLGLSRRAFLGRSALFTGGTVLSLTALGRLSARSALAASGRDMRGRGYGPLTPVGPSNTADIAAAGFPDLATFPILALPHGFHYRAFSIIGNPLADGNPVPVNHDGMAAFAHPTDRHVVRLIRNQEDRAAPGQGSVGGPAETRYDPLGGGGNVTLDYDERRHRLVQDYISLNGTIVNCAGGIGFGFRGWLTCEETTEGPPRWGQPHGYAFEVPLNVEPGELRLRRKFLAAKVQGPGIDSVRGIGYRFREGGQRAS
;
A
#
# COMPACT_ATOMS: atom_id res chain seq x y z
N MET A 1 -26.71 -53.92 -33.65
CA MET A 1 -27.04 -53.18 -32.41
C MET A 1 -25.75 -52.96 -31.65
N THR A 2 -25.14 -51.78 -31.79
CA THR A 2 -24.11 -51.20 -30.90
C THR A 2 -23.75 -49.82 -31.43
N THR A 3 -24.36 -48.77 -30.88
CA THR A 3 -23.91 -47.38 -31.03
C THR A 3 -23.27 -46.95 -29.72
N ARG A 4 -22.00 -46.58 -29.77
CA ARG A 4 -21.25 -45.93 -28.68
C ARG A 4 -21.60 -44.44 -28.66
N ASP A 5 -22.07 -43.96 -27.51
CA ASP A 5 -22.18 -42.54 -27.20
C ASP A 5 -20.79 -41.92 -27.01
N ALA A 6 -20.52 -40.83 -27.72
CA ALA A 6 -19.40 -39.94 -27.48
C ALA A 6 -19.93 -38.60 -26.97
N HIS A 7 -19.77 -38.34 -25.67
CA HIS A 7 -19.97 -37.01 -25.08
C HIS A 7 -18.90 -36.04 -25.59
N LEU A 8 -19.28 -35.11 -26.48
CA LEU A 8 -18.43 -34.01 -26.91
C LEU A 8 -18.54 -32.84 -25.91
N GLY A 9 -17.53 -32.69 -25.06
CA GLY A 9 -17.35 -31.52 -24.19
C GLY A 9 -17.01 -30.26 -24.99
N LEU A 10 -17.69 -29.15 -24.70
CA LEU A 10 -17.41 -27.83 -25.25
C LEU A 10 -16.03 -27.32 -24.78
N SER A 11 -15.11 -27.08 -25.71
CA SER A 11 -13.79 -26.52 -25.39
C SER A 11 -13.84 -24.99 -25.24
N ARG A 12 -12.95 -24.44 -24.40
CA ARG A 12 -12.77 -22.98 -24.17
C ARG A 12 -12.56 -22.18 -25.47
N ARG A 13 -12.05 -22.82 -26.53
CA ARG A 13 -11.81 -22.20 -27.83
C ARG A 13 -13.09 -22.10 -28.68
N ALA A 14 -14.07 -22.98 -28.47
CA ALA A 14 -15.39 -22.92 -29.11
C ALA A 14 -16.30 -21.85 -28.50
N PHE A 15 -16.13 -21.52 -27.21
CA PHE A 15 -16.89 -20.46 -26.54
C PHE A 15 -16.53 -19.06 -27.07
N LEU A 16 -15.23 -18.79 -27.26
CA LEU A 16 -14.75 -17.50 -27.79
C LEU A 16 -15.02 -17.31 -29.30
N GLY A 17 -15.18 -18.40 -30.06
CA GLY A 17 -15.47 -18.33 -31.49
C GLY A 17 -16.93 -18.00 -31.84
N ARG A 18 -17.87 -18.12 -30.89
CA ARG A 18 -19.31 -17.96 -31.14
C ARG A 18 -19.93 -16.69 -30.58
N SER A 19 -19.16 -15.81 -29.94
CA SER A 19 -19.68 -14.56 -29.35
C SER A 19 -19.84 -13.39 -30.34
N ALA A 20 -19.51 -13.58 -31.62
CA ALA A 20 -19.47 -12.47 -32.58
C ALA A 20 -20.83 -12.07 -33.19
N LEU A 21 -21.92 -12.80 -32.95
CA LEU A 21 -23.23 -12.47 -33.52
C LEU A 21 -24.36 -12.76 -32.52
N PHE A 22 -24.58 -11.84 -31.58
CA PHE A 22 -25.90 -11.60 -31.00
C PHE A 22 -26.23 -10.12 -31.14
N THR A 23 -26.97 -9.83 -32.21
CA THR A 23 -27.68 -8.58 -32.45
C THR A 23 -28.82 -8.48 -31.45
N GLY A 24 -28.71 -7.61 -30.44
CA GLY A 24 -29.84 -7.28 -29.57
C GLY A 24 -29.45 -6.83 -28.17
N GLY A 25 -29.44 -5.52 -27.95
CA GLY A 25 -29.52 -4.92 -26.63
C GLY A 25 -28.19 -4.74 -25.90
N THR A 26 -27.48 -3.66 -26.19
CA THR A 26 -26.75 -2.85 -25.20
C THR A 26 -26.19 -1.63 -25.94
N VAL A 27 -26.67 -0.45 -25.59
CA VAL A 27 -25.93 0.80 -25.89
C VAL A 27 -24.75 0.85 -24.92
N LEU A 28 -23.81 -0.07 -25.06
CA LEU A 28 -22.44 0.15 -24.64
C LEU A 28 -21.89 1.15 -25.64
N SER A 29 -22.03 2.42 -25.29
CA SER A 29 -21.62 3.55 -26.10
C SER A 29 -20.33 3.24 -26.85
N LEU A 30 -20.31 3.51 -28.15
CA LEU A 30 -19.14 3.42 -29.02
C LEU A 30 -17.90 4.13 -28.41
N THR A 31 -18.13 5.05 -27.46
CA THR A 31 -17.10 5.71 -26.65
C THR A 31 -16.38 4.80 -25.64
N ALA A 32 -17.04 3.82 -25.02
CA ALA A 32 -16.43 2.91 -24.06
C ALA A 32 -15.57 1.85 -24.77
N LEU A 33 -16.08 1.28 -25.87
CA LEU A 33 -15.30 0.39 -26.74
C LEU A 33 -14.17 1.15 -27.45
N GLY A 34 -14.42 2.39 -27.87
CA GLY A 34 -13.41 3.28 -28.45
C GLY A 34 -12.32 3.67 -27.46
N ARG A 35 -12.64 3.84 -26.16
CA ARG A 35 -11.63 4.07 -25.10
C ARG A 35 -10.84 2.82 -24.76
N LEU A 36 -11.46 1.64 -24.78
CA LEU A 36 -10.73 0.38 -24.62
C LEU A 36 -9.81 0.15 -25.82
N SER A 37 -10.31 0.34 -27.04
CA SER A 37 -9.53 0.24 -28.29
C SER A 37 -8.44 1.30 -28.38
N ALA A 38 -8.66 2.53 -27.90
CA ALA A 38 -7.63 3.57 -27.80
C ALA A 38 -6.58 3.24 -26.74
N ARG A 39 -6.93 2.57 -25.63
CA ARG A 39 -5.96 2.06 -24.65
C ARG A 39 -5.20 0.84 -25.17
N SER A 40 -5.86 -0.05 -25.92
CA SER A 40 -5.23 -1.14 -26.66
C SER A 40 -4.30 -0.63 -27.75
N ALA A 41 -4.66 0.47 -28.41
CA ALA A 41 -3.84 1.15 -29.41
C ALA A 41 -2.68 1.93 -28.77
N LEU A 42 -2.85 2.53 -27.58
CA LEU A 42 -1.75 3.10 -26.80
C LEU A 42 -0.81 2.02 -26.23
N ALA A 43 -1.33 0.81 -25.97
CA ALA A 43 -0.55 -0.35 -25.59
C ALA A 43 0.13 -1.01 -26.80
N ALA A 44 -0.49 -0.96 -27.99
CA ALA A 44 0.03 -1.47 -29.25
C ALA A 44 1.00 -0.48 -29.93
N SER A 45 0.88 0.82 -29.65
CA SER A 45 1.82 1.87 -30.11
C SER A 45 3.13 1.83 -29.32
N GLY A 46 3.52 0.65 -28.83
CA GLY A 46 4.70 0.33 -28.06
C GLY A 46 5.59 1.53 -27.84
N ARG A 47 5.46 2.18 -26.67
CA ARG A 47 6.60 2.93 -26.14
C ARG A 47 7.78 1.99 -26.33
N ASP A 48 8.79 2.46 -27.03
CA ASP A 48 9.91 1.64 -27.46
C ASP A 48 10.41 0.80 -26.27
N MET A 49 10.03 -0.48 -26.23
CA MET A 49 10.49 -1.44 -25.22
C MET A 49 11.99 -1.74 -25.43
N ARG A 50 12.61 -1.12 -26.45
CA ARG A 50 14.05 -1.13 -26.72
C ARG A 50 14.79 0.00 -26.00
N GLY A 51 14.28 0.47 -24.85
CA GLY A 51 15.20 1.01 -23.87
C GLY A 51 16.29 -0.05 -23.62
N ARG A 52 17.57 0.32 -23.72
CA ARG A 52 18.62 -0.54 -23.16
C ARG A 52 18.28 -0.66 -21.68
N GLY A 53 17.66 -1.77 -21.28
CA GLY A 53 17.38 -2.04 -19.88
C GLY A 53 18.67 -1.99 -19.06
N TYR A 54 18.56 -1.97 -17.74
CA TYR A 54 19.72 -1.84 -16.85
C TYR A 54 20.67 -3.06 -16.87
N GLY A 55 20.42 -4.06 -17.72
CA GLY A 55 21.18 -5.30 -17.82
C GLY A 55 20.47 -6.47 -17.13
N PRO A 56 21.11 -7.67 -17.11
CA PRO A 56 20.58 -8.84 -16.41
C PRO A 56 20.56 -8.59 -14.89
N LEU A 57 19.61 -9.22 -14.21
CA LEU A 57 19.54 -9.21 -12.75
C LEU A 57 20.41 -10.33 -12.17
N THR A 58 21.18 -10.00 -11.14
CA THR A 58 21.97 -10.97 -10.37
C THR A 58 21.69 -10.82 -8.90
N PRO A 59 21.68 -11.90 -8.08
CA PRO A 59 21.58 -11.78 -6.63
C PRO A 59 22.63 -10.82 -6.08
N VAL A 60 22.21 -9.85 -5.28
CA VAL A 60 23.08 -8.87 -4.62
C VAL A 60 22.83 -8.94 -3.12
N GLY A 61 23.89 -8.91 -2.30
CA GLY A 61 23.78 -8.78 -0.85
C GLY A 61 23.55 -7.32 -0.43
N PRO A 62 23.02 -7.06 0.78
CA PRO A 62 22.85 -5.70 1.26
C PRO A 62 24.23 -5.02 1.42
N SER A 63 24.33 -3.75 1.05
CA SER A 63 25.59 -2.97 1.19
C SER A 63 25.91 -2.56 2.63
N ASN A 64 25.02 -2.87 3.58
CA ASN A 64 25.15 -2.54 5.00
C ASN A 64 25.21 -3.79 5.89
N THR A 65 25.94 -4.81 5.45
CA THR A 65 26.07 -6.11 6.16
C THR A 65 26.48 -5.95 7.62
N ALA A 66 27.45 -5.08 7.92
CA ALA A 66 27.92 -4.83 9.28
C ALA A 66 26.81 -4.28 10.19
N ASP A 67 26.00 -3.34 9.69
CA ASP A 67 24.89 -2.75 10.43
C ASP A 67 23.81 -3.81 10.73
N ILE A 68 23.50 -4.66 9.76
CA ILE A 68 22.49 -5.73 9.89
C ILE A 68 22.96 -6.81 10.89
N ALA A 69 24.22 -7.21 10.81
CA ALA A 69 24.79 -8.18 11.74
C ALA A 69 24.87 -7.63 13.17
N ALA A 70 25.29 -6.37 13.34
CA ALA A 70 25.31 -5.69 14.63
C ALA A 70 23.89 -5.54 15.23
N ALA A 71 22.88 -5.43 14.39
CA ALA A 71 21.48 -5.42 14.78
C ALA A 71 20.91 -6.81 15.12
N GLY A 72 21.73 -7.87 15.12
CA GLY A 72 21.35 -9.22 15.54
C GLY A 72 20.90 -10.16 14.43
N PHE A 73 21.07 -9.81 13.15
CA PHE A 73 20.65 -10.65 12.02
C PHE A 73 21.81 -11.04 11.10
N PRO A 74 22.79 -11.82 11.57
CA PRO A 74 23.94 -12.22 10.76
C PRO A 74 23.56 -13.00 9.50
N ASP A 75 22.48 -13.78 9.55
CA ASP A 75 21.99 -14.53 8.39
C ASP A 75 21.43 -13.59 7.31
N LEU A 76 20.64 -12.59 7.71
CA LEU A 76 20.13 -11.57 6.78
C LEU A 76 21.25 -10.69 6.21
N ALA A 77 22.33 -10.47 6.97
CA ALA A 77 23.48 -9.69 6.50
C ALA A 77 24.18 -10.34 5.30
N THR A 78 24.06 -11.64 5.11
CA THR A 78 24.71 -12.38 4.02
C THR A 78 23.73 -12.93 2.99
N PHE A 79 22.43 -12.81 3.23
CA PHE A 79 21.38 -13.31 2.36
C PHE A 79 21.01 -12.30 1.25
N PRO A 80 21.11 -12.66 -0.05
CA PRO A 80 20.77 -11.75 -1.14
C PRO A 80 19.26 -11.70 -1.38
N ILE A 81 18.57 -10.77 -0.69
CA ILE A 81 17.12 -10.58 -0.79
C ILE A 81 16.70 -10.11 -2.19
N LEU A 82 17.53 -9.29 -2.85
CA LEU A 82 17.23 -8.69 -4.15
C LEU A 82 18.19 -9.17 -5.24
N ALA A 83 17.63 -9.44 -6.42
CA ALA A 83 18.40 -9.53 -7.66
C ALA A 83 18.37 -8.18 -8.36
N LEU A 84 19.55 -7.58 -8.59
CA LEU A 84 19.69 -6.23 -9.12
C LEU A 84 20.56 -6.21 -10.38
N PRO A 85 20.41 -5.20 -11.26
CA PRO A 85 21.32 -4.99 -12.38
C PRO A 85 22.72 -4.58 -11.90
N HIS A 86 23.71 -4.73 -12.78
CA HIS A 86 25.08 -4.34 -12.48
C HIS A 86 25.18 -2.85 -12.05
N GLY A 87 25.90 -2.58 -10.96
CA GLY A 87 26.10 -1.25 -10.40
C GLY A 87 25.00 -0.80 -9.42
N PHE A 88 23.88 -1.51 -9.33
CA PHE A 88 22.85 -1.25 -8.34
C PHE A 88 23.18 -1.96 -7.03
N HIS A 89 22.82 -1.31 -5.93
CA HIS A 89 22.98 -1.83 -4.58
C HIS A 89 21.75 -1.45 -3.76
N TYR A 90 21.53 -2.16 -2.66
CA TYR A 90 20.50 -1.80 -1.69
C TYR A 90 21.07 -1.82 -0.28
N ARG A 91 20.32 -1.24 0.65
CA ARG A 91 20.52 -1.32 2.08
C ARG A 91 19.24 -1.87 2.70
N ALA A 92 19.36 -2.66 3.76
CA ALA A 92 18.22 -3.14 4.53
C ALA A 92 18.21 -2.49 5.92
N PHE A 93 17.07 -1.94 6.31
CA PHE A 93 16.86 -1.26 7.59
C PHE A 93 15.40 -1.46 8.04
N SER A 94 15.09 -1.10 9.30
CA SER A 94 13.78 -1.37 9.92
C SER A 94 13.39 -2.84 9.77
N ILE A 95 14.23 -3.72 10.33
CA ILE A 95 14.03 -5.18 10.27
C ILE A 95 12.98 -5.56 11.31
N ILE A 96 12.01 -6.40 10.93
CA ILE A 96 10.93 -6.86 11.81
C ILE A 96 11.49 -7.37 13.14
N GLY A 97 10.87 -6.95 14.24
CA GLY A 97 11.24 -7.35 15.61
C GLY A 97 12.35 -6.51 16.24
N ASN A 98 13.12 -5.73 15.48
CA ASN A 98 14.06 -4.79 16.10
C ASN A 98 13.36 -3.68 16.88
N PRO A 99 14.01 -3.09 17.88
CA PRO A 99 13.47 -1.92 18.56
C PRO A 99 13.40 -0.72 17.60
N LEU A 100 12.23 -0.11 17.52
CA LEU A 100 12.03 1.25 17.03
C LEU A 100 12.59 2.25 18.06
N ALA A 101 12.80 3.50 17.65
CA ALA A 101 13.24 4.57 18.56
C ALA A 101 12.25 4.84 19.72
N ASP A 102 10.96 4.53 19.54
CA ASP A 102 9.93 4.64 20.58
C ASP A 102 9.84 3.41 21.52
N GLY A 103 10.72 2.42 21.34
CA GLY A 103 10.81 1.21 22.16
C GLY A 103 9.87 0.08 21.75
N ASN A 104 8.93 0.29 20.82
CA ASN A 104 8.13 -0.80 20.26
C ASN A 104 8.97 -1.63 19.29
N PRO A 105 8.69 -2.93 19.11
CA PRO A 105 9.31 -3.68 18.02
C PRO A 105 8.81 -3.20 16.66
N VAL A 106 9.66 -3.28 15.63
CA VAL A 106 9.25 -3.09 14.23
C VAL A 106 8.13 -4.09 13.93
N PRO A 107 6.91 -3.62 13.63
CA PRO A 107 5.75 -4.49 13.39
C PRO A 107 5.90 -5.30 12.11
N VAL A 108 5.15 -6.40 12.00
CA VAL A 108 5.19 -7.31 10.83
C VAL A 108 4.44 -6.73 9.62
N ASN A 109 4.53 -7.43 8.49
CA ASN A 109 3.74 -7.18 7.28
C ASN A 109 3.86 -5.76 6.71
N HIS A 110 5.10 -5.33 6.45
CA HIS A 110 5.38 -4.06 5.78
C HIS A 110 4.68 -3.99 4.42
N ASP A 111 3.93 -2.91 4.18
CA ASP A 111 3.19 -2.71 2.93
C ASP A 111 3.35 -1.27 2.42
N GLY A 112 2.35 -0.76 1.68
CA GLY A 112 2.37 0.50 0.96
C GLY A 112 2.95 1.66 1.75
N MET A 113 3.80 2.44 1.08
CA MET A 113 4.53 3.54 1.67
C MET A 113 4.74 4.68 0.68
N ALA A 114 5.01 5.87 1.22
CA ALA A 114 5.47 7.01 0.44
C ALA A 114 6.64 7.72 1.15
N ALA A 115 7.50 8.32 0.34
CA ALA A 115 8.58 9.18 0.78
C ALA A 115 8.19 10.65 0.66
N PHE A 116 8.59 11.43 1.64
CA PHE A 116 8.31 12.86 1.77
C PHE A 116 9.59 13.60 2.15
N ALA A 117 9.69 14.86 1.77
CA ALA A 117 10.71 15.73 2.34
C ALA A 117 10.47 15.84 3.84
N HIS A 118 11.53 15.71 4.64
CA HIS A 118 11.41 15.90 6.08
C HIS A 118 11.00 17.36 6.38
N PRO A 119 10.08 17.63 7.33
CA PRO A 119 9.53 18.97 7.55
C PRO A 119 10.59 20.03 7.92
N THR A 120 11.70 19.61 8.52
CA THR A 120 12.72 20.53 9.07
C THR A 120 14.16 20.26 8.61
N ASP A 121 14.43 19.13 7.94
CA ASP A 121 15.79 18.77 7.51
C ASP A 121 15.81 18.37 6.03
N ARG A 122 16.45 19.18 5.20
CA ARG A 122 16.48 18.99 3.74
C ARG A 122 17.27 17.77 3.27
N HIS A 123 18.05 17.12 4.13
CA HIS A 123 18.84 15.93 3.79
C HIS A 123 18.22 14.63 4.32
N VAL A 124 17.08 14.75 4.99
CA VAL A 124 16.34 13.62 5.54
C VAL A 124 15.07 13.44 4.73
N VAL A 125 14.80 12.18 4.40
CA VAL A 125 13.55 11.74 3.79
C VAL A 125 12.72 11.06 4.87
N ARG A 126 11.47 11.51 5.02
CA ARG A 126 10.49 10.85 5.89
C ARG A 126 9.69 9.86 5.06
N LEU A 127 9.76 8.58 5.42
CA LEU A 127 8.90 7.53 4.87
C LEU A 127 7.77 7.24 5.85
N ILE A 128 6.54 7.15 5.36
CA ILE A 128 5.42 6.62 6.14
C ILE A 128 5.02 5.29 5.50
N ARG A 129 5.07 4.21 6.27
CA ARG A 129 4.88 2.83 5.81
C ARG A 129 3.72 2.17 6.52
N ASN A 130 2.86 1.50 5.76
CA ASN A 130 1.76 0.69 6.29
C ASN A 130 2.26 -0.62 6.92
N GLN A 131 1.46 -1.14 7.85
CA GLN A 131 1.60 -2.47 8.41
C GLN A 131 0.30 -3.25 8.16
N GLU A 132 0.33 -4.15 7.18
CA GLU A 132 -0.80 -5.00 6.76
C GLU A 132 -0.96 -6.21 7.70
N ASP A 133 -1.02 -5.93 9.00
CA ASP A 133 -1.19 -6.97 10.00
C ASP A 133 -2.61 -7.54 9.94
N ARG A 134 -2.69 -8.86 9.72
CA ARG A 134 -3.93 -9.65 9.58
C ARG A 134 -4.15 -10.58 10.78
N ALA A 135 -3.44 -10.35 11.89
CA ALA A 135 -3.60 -11.12 13.12
C ALA A 135 -5.04 -11.07 13.65
N ALA A 136 -5.38 -12.05 14.50
CA ALA A 136 -6.66 -12.06 15.18
C ALA A 136 -6.79 -10.88 16.17
N PRO A 137 -8.02 -10.52 16.58
CA PRO A 137 -8.24 -9.43 17.52
C PRO A 137 -7.37 -9.54 18.77
N GLY A 138 -6.66 -8.46 19.10
CA GLY A 138 -5.76 -8.37 20.26
C GLY A 138 -4.39 -9.05 20.09
N GLN A 139 -4.06 -9.58 18.92
CA GLN A 139 -2.82 -10.33 18.67
C GLN A 139 -1.88 -9.68 17.64
N GLY A 140 -2.17 -8.48 17.15
CA GLY A 140 -1.31 -7.83 16.16
C GLY A 140 -0.07 -7.16 16.76
N SER A 141 0.81 -6.73 15.86
CA SER A 141 2.19 -6.34 16.15
C SER A 141 2.42 -4.84 16.31
N VAL A 142 1.50 -3.99 15.84
CA VAL A 142 1.61 -2.53 16.04
C VAL A 142 1.22 -2.18 17.48
N GLY A 143 2.20 -1.71 18.23
CA GLY A 143 2.07 -1.31 19.64
C GLY A 143 1.57 0.12 19.86
N GLY A 144 2.17 0.79 20.86
CA GLY A 144 1.79 2.12 21.31
C GLY A 144 0.67 2.16 22.38
N PRO A 145 0.41 3.34 22.97
CA PRO A 145 -0.53 3.51 24.08
C PRO A 145 -1.96 3.11 23.71
N ALA A 146 -2.70 2.57 24.68
CA ALA A 146 -4.05 2.04 24.44
C ALA A 146 -5.04 3.16 24.04
N GLU A 147 -4.87 4.35 24.61
CA GLU A 147 -5.72 5.53 24.38
C GLU A 147 -5.58 6.14 22.99
N THR A 148 -4.54 5.77 22.22
CA THR A 148 -4.35 6.26 20.85
C THR A 148 -4.90 5.31 19.80
N ARG A 149 -5.27 4.08 20.19
CA ARG A 149 -5.73 3.05 19.26
C ARG A 149 -7.12 3.37 18.73
N TYR A 150 -7.29 3.25 17.40
CA TYR A 150 -8.63 3.30 16.80
C TYR A 150 -9.54 2.19 17.34
N ASP A 151 -9.14 0.93 17.20
CA ASP A 151 -9.73 -0.23 17.85
C ASP A 151 -8.75 -0.77 18.91
N PRO A 152 -9.16 -0.94 20.19
CA PRO A 152 -8.32 -1.55 21.22
C PRO A 152 -7.74 -2.92 20.84
N LEU A 153 -8.44 -3.69 19.99
CA LEU A 153 -8.06 -5.01 19.50
C LEU A 153 -7.28 -4.95 18.18
N GLY A 154 -7.22 -3.80 17.52
CA GLY A 154 -6.50 -3.60 16.27
C GLY A 154 -4.99 -3.61 16.48
N GLY A 155 -4.25 -4.26 15.58
CA GLY A 155 -2.79 -4.33 15.64
C GLY A 155 -2.09 -4.05 14.31
N GLY A 156 -2.79 -3.42 13.36
CA GLY A 156 -2.22 -2.74 12.20
C GLY A 156 -1.98 -1.26 12.48
N GLY A 157 -1.51 -0.54 11.46
CA GLY A 157 -1.19 0.88 11.56
C GLY A 157 -0.07 1.33 10.62
N ASN A 158 0.72 2.29 11.09
CA ASN A 158 1.81 2.87 10.33
C ASN A 158 3.07 3.08 11.18
N VAL A 159 4.22 2.92 10.53
CA VAL A 159 5.52 3.33 11.05
C VAL A 159 6.02 4.50 10.21
N THR A 160 6.51 5.54 10.89
CA THR A 160 7.24 6.64 10.26
C THR A 160 8.73 6.40 10.44
N LEU A 161 9.51 6.61 9.38
CA LEU A 161 10.95 6.39 9.33
C LEU A 161 11.64 7.63 8.74
N ASP A 162 12.61 8.18 9.46
CA ASP A 162 13.42 9.29 8.96
C ASP A 162 14.79 8.76 8.52
N TYR A 163 15.10 8.91 7.24
CA TYR A 163 16.31 8.36 6.63
C TYR A 163 17.21 9.49 6.12
N ASP A 164 18.46 9.51 6.59
CA ASP A 164 19.48 10.45 6.14
C ASP A 164 20.14 9.94 4.86
N GLU A 165 19.85 10.61 3.75
CA GLU A 165 20.34 10.24 2.42
C GLU A 165 21.82 10.54 2.22
N ARG A 166 22.45 11.36 3.07
CA ARG A 166 23.90 11.64 2.97
C ARG A 166 24.72 10.61 3.72
N ARG A 167 24.22 10.20 4.89
CA ARG A 167 24.89 9.24 5.78
C ARG A 167 24.43 7.81 5.53
N HIS A 168 23.41 7.61 4.70
CA HIS A 168 22.80 6.32 4.37
C HIS A 168 22.40 5.53 5.63
N ARG A 169 21.75 6.21 6.58
CA ARG A 169 21.33 5.60 7.85
C ARG A 169 19.97 6.10 8.30
N LEU A 170 19.27 5.25 9.03
CA LEU A 170 18.06 5.62 9.73
C LEU A 170 18.41 6.57 10.89
N VAL A 171 17.70 7.69 10.98
CA VAL A 171 17.84 8.70 12.03
C VAL A 171 16.93 8.36 13.21
N GLN A 172 15.67 8.04 12.90
CA GLN A 172 14.65 7.62 13.87
C GLN A 172 13.53 6.86 13.15
N ASP A 173 12.80 6.05 13.90
CA ASP A 173 11.59 5.39 13.47
C ASP A 173 10.64 5.15 14.65
N TYR A 174 9.33 5.22 14.39
CA TYR A 174 8.31 5.18 15.45
C TYR A 174 6.93 4.87 14.88
N ILE A 175 6.03 4.40 15.74
CA ILE A 175 4.63 4.18 15.40
C ILE A 175 3.93 5.53 15.23
N SER A 176 3.29 5.72 14.08
CA SER A 176 2.61 6.97 13.67
C SER A 176 1.09 6.84 13.52
N LEU A 177 0.59 5.61 13.49
CA LEU A 177 -0.82 5.23 13.62
C LEU A 177 -0.90 3.85 14.27
N ASN A 178 -1.87 3.63 15.17
CA ASN A 178 -2.14 2.32 15.76
C ASN A 178 -3.65 2.04 15.93
N GLY A 179 -3.98 0.76 16.10
CA GLY A 179 -5.35 0.29 16.33
C GLY A 179 -6.20 0.17 15.07
N THR A 180 -5.64 0.36 13.88
CA THR A 180 -6.27 -0.03 12.60
C THR A 180 -5.94 -1.48 12.28
N ILE A 181 -6.48 -2.04 11.20
CA ILE A 181 -6.16 -3.41 10.76
C ILE A 181 -5.97 -3.48 9.24
N VAL A 182 -5.12 -4.40 8.78
CA VAL A 182 -4.94 -4.69 7.34
C VAL A 182 -4.65 -3.43 6.52
N ASN A 183 -3.77 -2.55 7.01
CA ASN A 183 -3.34 -1.37 6.26
C ASN A 183 -2.52 -1.82 5.05
N CYS A 184 -3.11 -1.77 3.86
CA CYS A 184 -2.49 -2.33 2.66
C CYS A 184 -1.73 -1.24 1.89
N ALA A 185 -2.45 -0.46 1.08
CA ALA A 185 -1.90 0.62 0.28
C ALA A 185 -2.39 2.00 0.75
N GLY A 186 -2.13 3.01 -0.06
CA GLY A 186 -2.48 4.38 0.28
C GLY A 186 -2.13 5.38 -0.81
N GLY A 187 -2.11 6.64 -0.42
CA GLY A 187 -1.72 7.73 -1.31
C GLY A 187 -1.24 8.95 -0.55
N ILE A 188 -0.50 9.80 -1.25
CA ILE A 188 -0.14 11.11 -0.73
C ILE A 188 -1.42 11.94 -0.54
N GLY A 189 -1.68 12.35 0.70
CA GLY A 189 -2.87 13.09 1.10
C GLY A 189 -2.64 14.59 1.19
N PHE A 190 -3.75 15.34 1.11
CA PHE A 190 -3.87 16.75 1.52
C PHE A 190 -2.78 17.69 0.98
N GLY A 191 -2.40 17.51 -0.28
CA GLY A 191 -1.37 18.34 -0.93
C GLY A 191 0.03 18.10 -0.37
N PHE A 192 0.44 16.83 -0.24
CA PHE A 192 1.75 16.42 0.27
C PHE A 192 1.96 16.72 1.77
N ARG A 193 0.88 16.78 2.55
CA ARG A 193 0.93 17.05 4.00
C ARG A 193 0.83 15.80 4.87
N GLY A 194 0.55 14.66 4.26
CA GLY A 194 0.43 13.39 4.97
C GLY A 194 0.32 12.20 4.03
N TRP A 195 0.29 11.03 4.65
CA TRP A 195 -0.03 9.74 4.02
C TRP A 195 -1.47 9.37 4.34
N LEU A 196 -2.22 8.97 3.32
CA LEU A 196 -3.52 8.34 3.48
C LEU A 196 -3.29 6.83 3.45
N THR A 197 -3.48 6.17 4.58
CA THR A 197 -3.48 4.71 4.66
C THR A 197 -4.90 4.16 4.50
N CYS A 198 -5.05 2.98 3.92
CA CYS A 198 -6.34 2.32 3.71
C CYS A 198 -6.36 0.92 4.30
N GLU A 199 -7.38 0.61 5.10
CA GLU A 199 -7.65 -0.75 5.56
C GLU A 199 -8.26 -1.58 4.41
N GLU A 200 -7.66 -2.72 4.05
CA GLU A 200 -8.19 -3.68 3.08
C GLU A 200 -9.09 -4.72 3.78
N THR A 201 -10.16 -4.24 4.39
CA THR A 201 -11.12 -5.09 5.10
C THR A 201 -12.47 -4.41 5.20
N THR A 202 -13.50 -5.15 5.59
CA THR A 202 -14.81 -4.62 6.00
C THR A 202 -15.28 -5.26 7.31
N GLU A 203 -14.34 -5.79 8.08
CA GLU A 203 -14.60 -6.45 9.36
C GLU A 203 -15.13 -5.45 10.41
N GLY A 204 -15.69 -5.96 11.50
CA GLY A 204 -16.22 -5.12 12.58
C GLY A 204 -16.81 -5.92 13.73
N PRO A 205 -17.65 -5.30 14.57
CA PRO A 205 -18.32 -5.98 15.67
C PRO A 205 -19.22 -7.12 15.15
N PRO A 206 -19.38 -8.22 15.92
CA PRO A 206 -18.89 -8.39 17.30
C PRO A 206 -17.45 -8.90 17.41
N ARG A 207 -16.77 -9.20 16.30
CA ARG A 207 -15.41 -9.75 16.31
C ARG A 207 -14.36 -8.71 16.70
N TRP A 208 -14.58 -7.46 16.31
CA TRP A 208 -13.73 -6.31 16.59
C TRP A 208 -14.45 -5.30 17.48
N GLY A 209 -13.70 -4.41 18.13
CA GLY A 209 -14.27 -3.35 18.98
C GLY A 209 -14.89 -2.20 18.19
N GLN A 210 -14.45 -2.00 16.94
CA GLN A 210 -14.90 -0.94 16.03
C GLN A 210 -15.19 -1.49 14.63
N PRO A 211 -16.05 -0.84 13.84
CA PRO A 211 -16.14 -1.11 12.41
C PRO A 211 -14.83 -0.74 11.71
N HIS A 212 -14.40 -1.53 10.74
CA HIS A 212 -13.19 -1.30 9.93
C HIS A 212 -13.53 -1.13 8.44
N GLY A 213 -12.50 -0.86 7.64
CA GLY A 213 -12.61 -0.61 6.20
C GLY A 213 -12.59 0.87 5.84
N TYR A 214 -11.82 1.65 6.60
CA TYR A 214 -11.71 3.09 6.40
C TYR A 214 -10.31 3.51 5.94
N ALA A 215 -10.23 4.75 5.47
CA ALA A 215 -8.97 5.43 5.27
C ALA A 215 -8.63 6.28 6.50
N PHE A 216 -7.35 6.44 6.79
CA PHE A 216 -6.84 7.29 7.88
C PHE A 216 -5.73 8.19 7.36
N GLU A 217 -5.65 9.40 7.91
CA GLU A 217 -4.53 10.30 7.66
C GLU A 217 -3.45 10.09 8.70
N VAL A 218 -2.22 9.97 8.21
CA VAL A 218 -0.99 10.05 8.98
C VAL A 218 -0.27 11.34 8.57
N PRO A 219 -0.39 12.42 9.36
CA PRO A 219 0.24 13.70 9.03
C PRO A 219 1.76 13.61 9.04
N LEU A 220 2.42 14.46 8.23
CA LEU A 220 3.88 14.50 8.19
C LEU A 220 4.53 15.08 9.44
N ASN A 221 3.80 15.86 10.22
CA ASN A 221 4.31 16.58 11.39
C ASN A 221 4.03 15.85 12.71
N VAL A 222 3.83 14.53 12.66
CA VAL A 222 3.71 13.71 13.86
C VAL A 222 5.12 13.29 14.27
N GLU A 223 5.59 13.74 15.42
CA GLU A 223 6.90 13.37 15.96
C GLU A 223 6.80 12.23 17.01
N PRO A 224 7.92 11.62 17.44
CA PRO A 224 7.90 10.61 18.50
C PRO A 224 7.18 11.10 19.76
N GLY A 225 6.31 10.26 20.32
CA GLY A 225 5.51 10.58 21.51
C GLY A 225 4.25 11.43 21.23
N GLU A 226 4.04 11.90 20.00
CA GLU A 226 2.86 12.67 19.60
C GLU A 226 1.76 11.80 18.99
N LEU A 227 1.78 10.50 19.23
CA LEU A 227 0.73 9.60 18.78
C LEU A 227 -0.61 10.01 19.39
N ARG A 228 -1.64 10.07 18.55
CA ARG A 228 -3.01 10.46 18.91
C ARG A 228 -3.98 9.58 18.15
N LEU A 229 -5.15 9.36 18.75
CA LEU A 229 -6.27 8.74 18.07
C LEU A 229 -6.59 9.48 16.76
N ARG A 230 -6.54 8.76 15.64
CA ARG A 230 -6.80 9.33 14.32
C ARG A 230 -8.26 9.15 13.93
N ARG A 231 -8.77 10.16 13.23
CA ARG A 231 -10.12 10.12 12.66
C ARG A 231 -10.11 9.28 11.40
N LYS A 232 -11.12 8.42 11.28
CA LYS A 232 -11.41 7.67 10.06
C LYS A 232 -12.09 8.56 9.03
N PHE A 233 -11.82 8.26 7.77
CA PHE A 233 -12.49 8.85 6.64
C PHE A 233 -13.14 7.78 5.77
N LEU A 234 -14.34 8.07 5.30
CA LEU A 234 -14.95 7.29 4.23
C LEU A 234 -14.60 7.94 2.89
N ALA A 235 -13.90 7.20 2.03
CA ALA A 235 -13.68 7.63 0.66
C ALA A 235 -14.99 7.50 -0.12
N ALA A 236 -15.70 8.61 -0.31
CA ALA A 236 -16.88 8.68 -1.18
C ALA A 236 -16.50 9.32 -2.52
N LYS A 237 -16.82 8.66 -3.63
CA LYS A 237 -16.78 9.28 -4.95
C LYS A 237 -17.91 10.30 -5.04
N VAL A 238 -17.60 11.59 -4.99
CA VAL A 238 -18.58 12.65 -5.21
C VAL A 238 -18.69 12.92 -6.71
N GLN A 239 -19.85 12.61 -7.31
CA GLN A 239 -20.22 13.15 -8.62
C GLN A 239 -20.97 14.46 -8.37
N GLY A 240 -20.40 15.59 -8.80
CA GLY A 240 -21.08 16.89 -8.75
C GLY A 240 -20.53 17.85 -9.81
N PRO A 241 -21.38 18.65 -10.47
CA PRO A 241 -20.93 19.68 -11.40
C PRO A 241 -20.23 20.79 -10.60
N GLY A 242 -18.99 21.12 -10.98
CA GLY A 242 -18.21 22.19 -10.35
C GLY A 242 -16.86 21.79 -9.74
N ILE A 243 -16.41 20.55 -9.88
CA ILE A 243 -15.00 20.20 -9.67
C ILE A 243 -14.26 20.42 -11.00
N ASP A 244 -13.97 21.67 -11.31
CA ASP A 244 -13.06 22.02 -12.40
C ASP A 244 -11.65 21.57 -12.02
N SER A 245 -11.27 20.42 -12.58
CA SER A 245 -9.89 19.98 -12.84
C SER A 245 -8.81 20.55 -11.91
N VAL A 246 -8.72 20.03 -10.68
CA VAL A 246 -7.42 19.95 -10.01
C VAL A 246 -6.76 18.67 -10.50
N ARG A 247 -5.52 18.76 -10.96
CA ARG A 247 -4.70 17.61 -11.33
C ARG A 247 -4.63 16.64 -10.14
N GLY A 248 -5.37 15.53 -10.22
CA GLY A 248 -5.46 14.51 -9.17
C GLY A 248 -6.92 14.32 -8.74
N ILE A 249 -7.37 13.07 -8.72
CA ILE A 249 -8.71 12.69 -8.28
C ILE A 249 -8.93 13.23 -6.86
N GLY A 250 -9.79 14.24 -6.72
CA GLY A 250 -10.14 14.81 -5.42
C GLY A 250 -11.10 13.88 -4.69
N TYR A 251 -10.66 13.28 -3.59
CA TYR A 251 -11.53 12.60 -2.64
C TYR A 251 -12.09 13.62 -1.66
N ARG A 252 -13.41 13.62 -1.43
CA ARG A 252 -14.03 14.36 -0.32
C ARG A 252 -14.23 13.39 0.83
N PHE A 253 -13.53 13.63 1.92
CA PHE A 253 -13.73 12.89 3.15
C PHE A 253 -14.93 13.48 3.92
N ARG A 254 -15.91 12.65 4.28
CA ARG A 254 -16.99 13.06 5.22
C ARG A 254 -16.67 12.49 6.60
N GLU A 255 -16.84 13.30 7.63
CA GLU A 255 -16.80 12.83 9.01
C GLU A 255 -17.96 11.86 9.26
N GLY A 256 -17.67 10.71 9.86
CA GLY A 256 -18.70 9.73 10.24
C GLY A 256 -19.56 10.26 11.37
N GLY A 257 -20.81 10.62 11.08
CA GLY A 257 -21.79 11.00 12.10
C GLY A 257 -22.94 11.91 11.63
N GLN A 258 -22.79 12.63 10.52
CA GLN A 258 -23.87 13.51 10.04
C GLN A 258 -24.76 12.79 9.01
N ARG A 259 -25.95 12.40 9.46
CA ARG A 259 -27.06 11.99 8.58
C ARG A 259 -27.42 13.16 7.66
N ALA A 260 -27.63 12.88 6.37
CA ALA A 260 -28.15 13.85 5.43
C ALA A 260 -29.62 14.15 5.78
N SER A 261 -29.93 15.42 6.03
CA SER A 261 -31.27 15.98 5.82
C SER A 261 -31.49 16.21 4.32
#